data_AF-A0A7V8NQX5-F1
#
_entry.id   AF-A0A7V8NQX5-F1
#
_cell.length_a   1.000
_cell.length_b   1.000
_cell.length_c   1.000
_cell.angle_alpha   90.00
_cell.angle_beta   90.00
_cell.angle_gamma   90.00
#
_symmetry.space_group_name_H-M   'P 1'
#
loop_
_entity.id
_entity.type
_entity.pdbx_description
1 polymer ?
#
loop_
_entity_poly.entity_id
_entity_poly.type
_entity_poly.pdbx_seq_one_letter_code
_entity_poly.pdbx_strand_id
1 'polypeptide(L)'
;MPAYTNNPPTRRGITAGLPAYSAGSFPVGQQPARMWVTSLAVAANVVTAGVKMVEGNTPAVGALATVIGTVVAGAPANVTNVAITAISLNAQGVGTITYPATTGNLSTTADGGQVIFFPADVGETTVVQKYLQFALDPAGGYGLTWAWACTAATVALQL
;
A
#
# COMPACT_ATOMS: atom_id res chain seq x y z
N MET A 1 -13.47 15.63 -15.89
CA MET A 1 -12.80 14.38 -15.47
C MET A 1 -11.73 14.74 -14.44
N PRO A 2 -11.57 13.98 -13.35
CA PRO A 2 -10.45 14.16 -12.42
C PRO A 2 -9.12 14.01 -13.15
N ALA A 3 -8.10 14.76 -12.74
CA ALA A 3 -6.77 14.73 -13.36
C ALA A 3 -6.07 13.39 -13.11
N TYR A 4 -5.40 12.85 -14.13
CA TYR A 4 -4.59 11.64 -14.01
C TYR A 4 -3.37 11.87 -13.12
N THR A 5 -3.08 10.92 -12.23
CA THR A 5 -1.87 10.93 -11.40
C THR A 5 -0.67 10.48 -12.22
N ASN A 6 0.23 11.41 -12.53
CA ASN A 6 1.44 11.14 -13.34
C ASN A 6 2.57 10.44 -12.56
N ASN A 7 2.36 10.12 -11.29
CA ASN A 7 3.35 9.48 -10.42
C ASN A 7 2.76 8.24 -9.75
N PRO A 8 2.54 7.14 -10.49
CA PRO A 8 2.13 5.88 -9.88
C PRO A 8 3.21 5.42 -8.88
N PRO A 9 2.83 4.75 -7.78
CA PRO A 9 3.81 4.23 -6.82
C PRO A 9 4.84 3.37 -7.56
N THR A 10 6.13 3.59 -7.27
CA THR A 10 7.25 2.92 -7.91
C THR A 10 7.20 1.41 -7.64
N ARG A 11 6.57 0.65 -8.54
CA ARG A 11 6.86 -0.78 -8.67
C ARG A 11 8.31 -0.90 -9.14
N ARG A 12 9.14 -1.70 -8.44
CA ARG A 12 10.43 -2.14 -9.00
C ARG A 12 10.15 -2.79 -10.35
N GLY A 13 10.45 -2.06 -11.43
CA GLY A 13 10.24 -2.52 -12.79
C GLY A 13 11.18 -3.67 -13.09
N ILE A 14 10.63 -4.70 -13.74
CA ILE A 14 11.41 -5.80 -14.31
C ILE A 14 12.16 -5.21 -15.51
N THR A 15 13.49 -5.29 -15.54
CA THR A 15 14.29 -4.81 -16.67
C THR A 15 14.44 -5.93 -17.70
N ALA A 16 14.21 -5.63 -18.98
CA ALA A 16 14.39 -6.60 -20.05
C ALA A 16 15.82 -7.18 -20.07
N GLY A 17 15.93 -8.50 -20.27
CA GLY A 17 17.22 -9.20 -20.31
C GLY A 17 17.88 -9.47 -18.94
N LEU A 18 17.30 -9.00 -17.83
CA LEU A 18 17.76 -9.30 -16.48
C LEU A 18 16.78 -10.26 -15.78
N PRO A 19 17.26 -11.34 -15.14
CA PRO A 19 16.39 -12.20 -14.34
C PRO A 19 15.87 -11.41 -13.14
N ALA A 20 14.55 -11.32 -13.03
CA ALA A 20 13.89 -10.78 -11.84
C ALA A 20 13.38 -11.92 -10.97
N TYR A 21 13.42 -11.68 -9.66
CA TYR A 21 12.96 -12.60 -8.65
C TYR A 21 11.83 -11.92 -7.88
N SER A 22 10.69 -12.61 -7.75
CA SER A 22 9.64 -12.24 -6.81
C SER A 22 9.75 -13.18 -5.62
N ALA A 23 10.09 -12.64 -4.45
CA ALA A 23 10.04 -13.35 -3.17
C ALA A 23 9.05 -12.65 -2.24
N GLY A 24 8.17 -13.43 -1.63
CA GLY A 24 7.07 -12.95 -0.82
C GLY A 24 5.73 -13.44 -1.35
N SER A 25 4.72 -13.36 -0.49
CA SER A 25 3.34 -13.64 -0.85
C SER A 25 2.47 -12.42 -0.53
N PHE A 26 1.53 -12.13 -1.44
CA PHE A 26 0.42 -11.26 -1.10
C PHE A 26 -0.51 -12.08 -0.19
N PRO A 27 -0.84 -11.60 1.02
CA PRO A 27 -1.73 -12.32 1.92
C PRO A 27 -3.12 -12.46 1.27
N VAL A 28 -3.44 -13.67 0.82
CA VAL A 28 -4.73 -13.99 0.23
C VAL A 28 -5.79 -13.90 1.33
N GLY A 29 -6.74 -12.97 1.20
CA GLY A 29 -7.79 -12.72 2.20
C GLY A 29 -7.62 -11.44 3.03
N GLN A 30 -6.52 -10.69 2.88
CA GLN A 30 -6.46 -9.32 3.40
C GLN A 30 -6.90 -8.32 2.33
N GLN A 31 -8.08 -7.74 2.52
CA GLN A 31 -8.54 -6.63 1.72
C GLN A 31 -7.89 -5.32 2.20
N PRO A 32 -7.61 -4.36 1.30
CA PRO A 32 -7.21 -3.02 1.70
C PRO A 32 -8.22 -2.42 2.68
N ALA A 33 -7.73 -1.80 3.75
CA ALA A 33 -8.61 -1.09 4.67
C ALA A 33 -8.90 0.31 4.10
N ARG A 34 -10.18 0.68 4.06
CA ARG A 34 -10.61 2.01 3.60
C ARG A 34 -11.39 2.72 4.68
N MET A 35 -11.09 4.01 4.85
CA MET A 35 -11.72 4.87 5.83
C MET A 35 -12.10 6.20 5.20
N TRP A 36 -13.20 6.80 5.65
CA TRP A 36 -13.53 8.18 5.37
C TRP A 36 -12.93 9.08 6.44
N VAL A 37 -12.35 10.20 6.03
CA VAL A 37 -11.96 11.27 6.94
C VAL A 37 -13.22 12.05 7.30
N THR A 38 -13.45 12.27 8.59
CA THR A 38 -14.54 13.10 9.11
C THR A 38 -14.05 14.44 9.62
N SER A 39 -12.79 14.50 10.05
CA SER A 39 -12.16 15.73 10.54
C SER A 39 -10.64 15.67 10.41
N LEU A 40 -10.00 16.82 10.35
CA LEU A 40 -8.55 16.97 10.34
C LEU A 40 -8.11 17.99 11.40
N ALA A 41 -7.04 17.67 12.11
CA ALA A 41 -6.31 18.61 12.94
C ALA A 41 -4.82 18.44 12.65
N VAL A 42 -4.08 19.54 12.61
CA VAL A 42 -2.63 19.53 12.42
C VAL A 42 -1.97 20.34 13.51
N ALA A 43 -1.05 19.71 14.23
CA ALA A 43 -0.18 20.37 15.19
C ALA A 43 1.25 19.89 14.98
N ALA A 44 2.18 20.84 14.82
CA ALA A 44 3.62 20.56 14.74
C ALA A 44 4.00 19.49 13.70
N ASN A 45 3.47 19.61 12.47
CA ASN A 45 3.66 18.65 11.37
C ASN A 45 3.13 17.23 11.62
N VAL A 46 2.23 17.08 12.59
CA VAL A 46 1.52 15.82 12.86
C VAL A 46 0.04 16.04 12.56
N VAL A 47 -0.49 15.25 11.65
CA VAL A 47 -1.90 15.24 11.28
C VAL A 47 -2.61 14.20 12.15
N THR A 48 -3.68 14.63 12.80
CA THR A 48 -4.66 13.75 13.44
C THR A 48 -5.94 13.81 12.62
N ALA A 49 -6.22 12.74 11.89
CA ALA A 49 -7.44 12.61 11.11
C ALA A 49 -8.47 11.84 11.93
N GLY A 50 -9.63 12.45 12.15
CA GLY A 50 -10.83 11.73 12.57
C GLY A 50 -11.32 10.89 11.41
N VAL A 51 -11.59 9.61 11.65
CA VAL A 51 -11.91 8.64 10.60
C VAL A 51 -13.07 7.75 10.98
N LYS A 52 -13.75 7.25 9.94
CA LYS A 52 -14.72 6.18 10.02
C LYS A 52 -14.36 5.08 9.04
N MET A 53 -14.16 3.87 9.55
CA MET A 53 -13.86 2.68 8.76
C MET A 53 -15.06 2.29 7.89
N VAL A 54 -14.75 1.94 6.64
CA VAL A 54 -15.73 1.53 5.62
C VAL A 54 -15.66 0.03 5.40
N GLU A 55 -14.43 -0.46 5.22
CA GLU A 55 -14.15 -1.85 4.91
C GLU A 55 -12.71 -2.21 5.32
N GLY A 56 -12.47 -3.51 5.41
CA GLY A 56 -11.19 -4.09 5.80
C GLY A 56 -10.97 -4.15 7.31
N ASN A 57 -9.82 -4.69 7.68
CA ASN A 57 -9.42 -4.82 9.08
C ASN A 57 -8.86 -3.50 9.61
N THR A 58 -8.87 -3.35 10.94
CA THR A 58 -8.17 -2.23 11.58
C THR A 58 -6.66 -2.34 11.31
N PRO A 59 -6.03 -1.32 10.71
CA PRO A 59 -4.60 -1.35 10.41
C PRO A 59 -3.78 -1.25 11.69
N ALA A 60 -2.60 -1.86 11.69
CA ALA A 60 -1.64 -1.75 12.78
C ALA A 60 -0.86 -0.43 12.72
N VAL A 61 -0.35 0.03 13.86
CA VAL A 61 0.63 1.14 13.89
C VAL A 61 1.84 0.78 13.03
N GLY A 62 2.33 1.74 12.24
CA GLY A 62 3.38 1.53 11.25
C GLY A 62 2.89 1.12 9.86
N ALA A 63 1.60 0.81 9.69
CA ALA A 63 1.02 0.55 8.37
C ALA A 63 1.11 1.79 7.47
N LEU A 64 1.35 1.57 6.18
CA LEU A 64 1.45 2.63 5.19
C LEU A 64 0.05 3.10 4.79
N ALA A 65 -0.26 4.36 5.12
CA ALA A 65 -1.48 5.03 4.73
C ALA A 65 -1.24 5.91 3.49
N THR A 66 -2.25 5.94 2.63
CA THR A 66 -2.39 6.95 1.58
C THR A 66 -3.65 7.74 1.86
N VAL A 67 -3.50 9.03 2.15
CA VAL A 67 -4.60 9.97 2.41
C VAL A 67 -4.77 10.84 1.18
N ILE A 68 -5.99 10.90 0.65
CA ILE A 68 -6.31 11.59 -0.58
C ILE A 68 -7.62 12.36 -0.45
N GLY A 69 -7.76 13.41 -1.26
CA GLY A 69 -9.02 14.13 -1.41
C GLY A 69 -9.44 14.95 -0.19
N THR A 70 -8.50 15.31 0.70
CA THR A 70 -8.82 16.24 1.79
C THR A 70 -9.19 17.60 1.21
N VAL A 71 -10.29 18.16 1.69
CA VAL A 71 -10.97 19.33 1.10
C VAL A 71 -10.56 20.62 1.81
N VAL A 72 -10.02 20.53 3.02
CA VAL A 72 -9.46 21.68 3.74
C VAL A 72 -8.34 22.34 2.93
N ALA A 73 -8.37 23.68 2.87
CA ALA A 73 -7.54 24.50 2.01
C ALA A 73 -6.06 24.09 2.02
N GLY A 74 -5.50 23.85 0.83
CA GLY A 74 -4.12 23.44 0.63
C GLY A 74 -3.87 21.93 0.67
N ALA A 75 -4.91 21.10 0.86
CA ALA A 75 -4.80 19.65 0.98
C ALA A 75 -3.68 19.20 1.96
N PRO A 76 -3.61 19.83 3.16
CA PRO A 76 -2.46 19.74 4.06
C PRO A 76 -2.16 18.31 4.53
N ALA A 77 -3.17 17.45 4.47
CA ALA A 77 -3.20 16.12 5.01
C ALA A 77 -3.08 15.03 3.93
N ASN A 78 -3.01 15.40 2.64
CA ASN A 78 -2.79 14.43 1.57
C ASN A 78 -1.36 13.92 1.62
N VAL A 79 -1.21 12.62 1.79
CA VAL A 79 0.09 11.94 1.88
C VAL A 79 0.02 10.60 1.16
N THR A 80 1.15 10.14 0.63
CA THR A 80 1.25 8.84 -0.04
C THR A 80 2.26 7.98 0.69
N ASN A 81 1.87 6.75 1.03
CA ASN A 81 2.73 5.76 1.69
C ASN A 81 3.42 6.27 2.97
N VAL A 82 2.67 6.97 3.82
CA VAL A 82 3.18 7.43 5.11
C VAL A 82 2.78 6.46 6.20
N ALA A 83 3.74 6.05 7.02
CA ALA A 83 3.48 5.20 8.18
C ALA A 83 2.64 5.94 9.22
N ILE A 84 1.55 5.32 9.67
CA ILE A 84 0.77 5.85 10.80
C ILE A 84 1.53 5.65 12.11
N THR A 85 1.52 6.68 12.95
CA THR A 85 2.17 6.67 14.27
C THR A 85 1.22 6.25 15.39
N ALA A 86 -0.09 6.48 15.20
CA ALA A 86 -1.12 6.03 16.12
C ALA A 86 -2.43 5.74 15.40
N ILE A 87 -3.21 4.83 15.97
CA ILE A 87 -4.58 4.54 15.59
C ILE A 87 -5.39 4.22 16.84
N SER A 88 -6.59 4.78 16.93
CA SER A 88 -7.54 4.50 17.98
C SER A 88 -8.93 4.49 17.37
N LEU A 89 -9.55 3.32 17.31
CA LEU A 89 -10.92 3.13 16.81
C LEU A 89 -11.79 2.51 17.90
N ASN A 90 -13.05 2.93 17.97
CA ASN A 90 -14.05 2.27 18.80
C ASN A 90 -14.61 1.00 18.11
N ALA A 91 -15.51 0.29 18.79
CA ALA A 91 -16.14 -0.93 18.26
C ALA A 91 -16.94 -0.71 16.96
N GLN A 92 -17.35 0.53 16.67
CA GLN A 92 -18.07 0.94 15.47
C GLN A 92 -17.11 1.40 14.34
N GLY A 93 -15.80 1.30 14.53
CA GLY A 93 -14.80 1.70 13.56
C GLY A 93 -14.66 3.21 13.38
N VAL A 94 -15.09 4.00 14.37
CA VAL A 94 -14.93 5.46 14.39
C VAL A 94 -13.83 5.83 15.37
N GLY A 95 -12.97 6.77 15.00
CA GLY A 95 -11.95 7.26 15.89
C GLY A 95 -10.93 8.12 15.16
N THR A 96 -9.64 7.92 15.44
CA THR A 96 -8.57 8.76 14.91
C THR A 96 -7.38 7.94 14.41
N ILE A 97 -6.75 8.44 13.36
CA ILE A 97 -5.40 8.03 12.95
C ILE A 97 -4.46 9.24 13.01
N THR A 98 -3.20 8.97 13.28
CA THR A 98 -2.16 10.01 13.36
C THR A 98 -1.01 9.65 12.44
N TYR A 99 -0.53 10.64 11.69
CA TYR A 99 0.60 10.47 10.78
C TYR A 99 1.35 11.80 10.59
N PRO A 100 2.65 11.76 10.26
CA PRO A 100 3.42 12.97 9.96
C PRO A 100 3.02 13.54 8.59
N ALA A 101 2.82 14.85 8.52
CA ALA A 101 2.75 15.59 7.26
C ALA A 101 3.29 17.01 7.47
N THR A 102 4.16 17.46 6.57
CA THR A 102 4.74 18.80 6.64
C THR A 102 3.72 19.82 6.14
N THR A 103 3.00 20.43 7.07
CA THR A 103 1.94 21.39 6.74
C THR A 103 1.68 22.37 7.88
N GLY A 104 1.01 23.48 7.55
CA GLY A 104 0.64 24.49 8.52
C GLY A 104 -0.31 23.94 9.58
N ASN A 105 -0.24 24.50 10.79
CA ASN A 105 -1.15 24.12 11.86
C ASN A 105 -2.61 24.38 11.45
N LEU A 106 -3.48 23.45 11.83
CA LEU A 106 -4.90 23.47 11.52
C LEU A 106 -5.68 23.06 12.77
N SER A 107 -6.58 23.93 13.23
CA SER A 107 -7.56 23.55 14.25
C SER A 107 -8.49 22.46 13.73
N THR A 108 -9.03 21.63 14.61
CA THR A 108 -9.98 20.57 14.22
C THR A 108 -11.07 21.10 13.30
N THR A 109 -11.04 20.66 12.05
CA THR A 109 -11.94 21.10 10.98
C THR A 109 -12.57 19.88 10.33
N ALA A 110 -13.86 19.96 9.99
CA ALA A 110 -14.54 18.89 9.27
C ALA A 110 -13.92 18.70 7.87
N ASP A 111 -13.83 17.46 7.41
CA ASP A 111 -13.27 17.11 6.11
C ASP A 111 -14.05 15.91 5.51
N GLY A 112 -13.78 15.56 4.25
CA GLY A 112 -14.46 14.49 3.52
C GLY A 112 -13.50 13.63 2.68
N GLY A 113 -12.20 13.69 2.95
CA GLY A 113 -11.18 12.90 2.29
C GLY A 113 -11.29 11.40 2.56
N GLN A 114 -10.38 10.64 1.96
CA GLN A 114 -10.31 9.19 2.07
C GLN A 114 -8.91 8.75 2.51
N VAL A 115 -8.88 7.71 3.34
CA VAL A 115 -7.65 7.01 3.72
C VAL A 115 -7.72 5.58 3.21
N ILE A 116 -6.64 5.14 2.58
CA ILE A 116 -6.48 3.79 2.05
C ILE A 116 -5.21 3.19 2.64
N PHE A 117 -5.32 1.99 3.19
CA PHE A 117 -4.21 1.18 3.64
C PHE A 117 -4.05 -0.01 2.71
N PHE A 118 -2.87 -0.13 2.11
CA PHE A 118 -2.54 -1.32 1.34
C PHE A 118 -1.93 -2.37 2.26
N PRO A 119 -2.35 -3.65 2.17
CA PRO A 119 -1.71 -4.71 2.91
C PRO A 119 -0.23 -4.77 2.53
N ALA A 120 0.64 -4.78 3.53
CA ALA A 120 2.06 -4.94 3.30
C ALA A 120 2.33 -6.36 2.79
N ASP A 121 3.28 -6.47 1.85
CA ASP A 121 3.80 -7.76 1.44
C ASP A 121 4.44 -8.47 2.64
N VAL A 122 4.11 -9.74 2.84
CA VAL A 122 4.75 -10.54 3.88
C VAL A 122 6.05 -11.09 3.31
N GLY A 123 7.17 -10.58 3.84
CA GLY A 123 8.49 -11.12 3.53
C GLY A 123 8.62 -12.53 4.09
N GLU A 124 8.91 -13.52 3.24
CA GLU A 124 9.25 -14.86 3.70
C GLU A 124 10.67 -14.88 4.27
N THR A 125 10.86 -15.50 5.44
CA THR A 125 12.20 -15.72 6.00
C THR A 125 12.88 -16.82 5.18
N THR A 126 13.92 -16.45 4.43
CA THR A 126 14.60 -17.36 3.50
C THR A 126 15.51 -18.35 4.22
N VAL A 127 15.01 -19.54 4.52
CA VAL A 127 15.86 -20.69 4.94
C VAL A 127 16.17 -21.59 3.74
N VAL A 128 15.23 -21.72 2.78
CA VAL A 128 15.42 -22.37 1.47
C VAL A 128 14.61 -21.58 0.43
N GLN A 129 15.28 -21.08 -0.60
CA GLN A 129 14.67 -20.21 -1.60
C GLN A 129 13.99 -21.03 -2.71
N LYS A 130 12.70 -20.78 -2.97
CA LYS A 130 12.02 -21.19 -4.20
C LYS A 130 11.67 -19.94 -4.97
N TYR A 131 12.33 -19.71 -6.10
CA TYR A 131 12.04 -18.57 -6.95
C TYR A 131 11.34 -19.01 -8.23
N LEU A 132 10.37 -18.21 -8.67
CA LEU A 132 9.90 -18.27 -10.04
C LEU A 132 10.74 -17.30 -10.87
N GLN A 133 11.58 -17.83 -11.76
CA GLN A 133 12.29 -16.99 -12.72
C GLN A 133 11.36 -16.70 -13.90
N PHE A 134 11.22 -15.42 -14.23
CA PHE A 134 10.58 -15.01 -15.48
C PHE A 134 11.43 -13.95 -16.17
N ALA A 135 11.45 -14.01 -17.50
CA ALA A 135 12.10 -13.03 -18.36
C ALA A 135 11.11 -12.62 -19.46
N LEU A 136 11.13 -11.34 -19.81
CA LEU A 136 10.46 -10.83 -21.00
C LEU A 136 11.47 -10.89 -22.14
N ASP A 137 11.18 -11.70 -23.16
CA ASP A 137 11.99 -11.79 -24.38
C ASP A 137 11.65 -10.61 -25.30
N PRO A 138 12.56 -9.65 -25.53
CA PRO A 138 12.29 -8.52 -26.41
C PRO A 138 12.34 -8.89 -27.91
N ALA A 139 12.83 -10.08 -28.28
CA ALA A 139 13.06 -10.47 -29.68
C ALA A 139 12.01 -11.44 -30.26
N GLY A 140 11.26 -12.15 -29.41
CA GLY A 140 10.37 -13.26 -29.82
C GLY A 140 8.88 -12.93 -29.95
N GLY A 141 8.49 -11.65 -29.88
CA GLY A 141 7.10 -11.27 -29.60
C GLY A 141 6.83 -11.33 -28.09
N TYR A 142 5.78 -10.66 -27.62
CA TYR A 142 5.46 -10.46 -26.20
C TYR A 142 5.09 -11.76 -25.44
N GLY A 143 5.98 -12.74 -25.42
CA GLY A 143 5.86 -14.01 -24.72
C GLY A 143 6.42 -13.89 -23.30
N LEU A 144 5.62 -14.30 -22.32
CA LEU A 144 6.08 -14.52 -20.95
C LEU A 144 6.73 -15.90 -20.89
N THR A 145 8.04 -15.96 -20.64
CA THR A 145 8.76 -17.21 -20.44
C THR A 145 8.93 -17.47 -18.95
N TRP A 146 8.46 -18.63 -18.49
CA TRP A 146 8.43 -19.04 -17.09
C TRP A 146 9.38 -20.24 -16.95
N ALA A 147 10.36 -20.15 -16.04
CA ALA A 147 11.23 -21.27 -15.72
C ALA A 147 11.11 -21.59 -14.23
N TRP A 148 10.68 -22.82 -13.92
CA TRP A 148 10.70 -23.35 -12.56
C TRP A 148 12.06 -24.03 -12.31
N ALA A 149 12.90 -23.41 -11.49
CA ALA A 149 14.05 -24.09 -10.92
C ALA A 149 13.64 -24.75 -9.60
N CYS A 150 13.35 -26.05 -9.62
CA CYS A 150 13.23 -26.84 -8.40
C CYS A 150 14.56 -27.56 -8.14
N THR A 151 15.09 -27.46 -6.92
CA THR A 151 16.26 -28.24 -6.45
C THR A 151 15.87 -29.62 -5.88
N ALA A 152 14.62 -30.04 -6.09
CA ALA A 152 14.14 -31.37 -5.71
C ALA A 152 13.62 -32.09 -6.95
N ALA A 153 13.97 -33.37 -7.04
CA ALA A 153 13.89 -34.23 -8.21
C ALA A 153 12.62 -34.07 -9.09
N THR A 154 12.90 -34.08 -10.38
CA THR A 154 12.03 -34.24 -11.54
C THR A 154 10.72 -34.96 -11.25
N VAL A 155 9.61 -34.21 -11.21
CA VAL A 155 8.31 -34.73 -11.64
C VAL A 155 7.84 -33.79 -12.74
N ALA A 156 7.93 -34.25 -13.98
CA ALA A 156 7.42 -33.54 -15.13
C ALA A 156 5.92 -33.31 -14.94
N LEU A 157 5.46 -32.07 -15.09
CA LEU A 157 4.05 -31.74 -15.19
C LEU A 157 3.56 -32.31 -16.53
N GLN A 158 2.90 -33.47 -16.50
CA GLN A 158 2.10 -33.93 -17.63
C GLN A 158 0.82 -33.08 -17.67
N LEU A 159 0.66 -32.33 -18.76
CA LEU A 159 -0.59 -31.69 -19.17
C LEU A 159 -1.60 -32.74 -19.63
#